data_AF-A0A645D772-F1
#
_entry.id   AF-A0A645D772-F1
#
_cell.length_a   1.000
_cell.length_b   1.000
_cell.length_c   1.000
_cell.angle_alpha   90.00
_cell.angle_beta   90.00
_cell.angle_gamma   90.00
#
_symmetry.space_group_name_H-M   'P 1'
#
loop_
_entity.id
_entity.type
_entity.pdbx_description
1 polymer ?
#
loop_
_entity_poly.entity_id
_entity_poly.type
_entity_poly.pdbx_seq_one_letter_code
_entity_poly.pdbx_strand_id
1 'polypeptide(L)'
;MIEIKSIIELLIVMIGIKMILEKWEPPVPVSYQALLILAVGGLGGWFFNQTKEGLITGLIGGTIAFWGRKIFAEIEDLKEANEEVK
;
A
#
# COMPACT_ATOMS: atom_id res chain seq x y z
N MET A 1 -11.08 -10.39 -12.42
CA MET A 1 -9.65 -10.55 -12.12
C MET A 1 -8.98 -9.24 -12.52
N ILE A 2 -8.24 -8.59 -11.62
CA ILE A 2 -7.58 -7.31 -11.93
C ILE A 2 -6.36 -7.59 -12.79
N GLU A 3 -6.19 -6.85 -13.88
CA GLU A 3 -4.98 -6.93 -14.71
C GLU A 3 -3.76 -6.40 -13.93
N ILE A 4 -2.62 -7.08 -14.05
CA ILE A 4 -1.36 -6.66 -13.40
C ILE A 4 -1.02 -5.21 -13.76
N LYS A 5 -1.28 -4.81 -15.00
CA LYS A 5 -1.12 -3.43 -15.46
C LYS A 5 -1.91 -2.44 -14.59
N SER A 6 -3.19 -2.71 -14.31
CA SER A 6 -4.04 -1.85 -13.47
C SER A 6 -3.58 -1.81 -12.02
N ILE A 7 -3.03 -2.91 -11.49
CA ILE A 7 -2.42 -2.92 -10.14
C ILE A 7 -1.21 -2.00 -10.08
N ILE A 8 -0.33 -2.06 -11.09
CA ILE A 8 0.86 -1.21 -11.17
C ILE A 8 0.45 0.27 -11.31
N GLU A 9 -0.52 0.57 -12.16
CA GLU A 9 -1.05 1.94 -12.33
C GLU A 9 -1.61 2.49 -11.01
N LEU A 10 -2.38 1.68 -10.27
CA LEU A 10 -2.91 2.06 -8.96
C LEU A 10 -1.79 2.31 -7.94
N LEU A 11 -0.76 1.45 -7.89
CA LEU A 11 0.40 1.64 -7.01
C LEU A 11 1.15 2.93 -7.31
N ILE A 12 1.38 3.25 -8.59
CA ILE A 12 2.04 4.50 -9.00
C ILE A 12 1.24 5.72 -8.53
N VAL A 13 -0.09 5.69 -8.70
CA VAL A 13 -0.98 6.76 -8.23
C VAL A 13 -0.88 6.94 -6.71
N MET A 14 -0.90 5.86 -5.94
CA MET A 14 -0.79 5.91 -4.48
C MET A 14 0.56 6.46 -4.02
N ILE A 15 1.67 6.06 -4.67
CA ILE A 15 3.00 6.60 -4.38
C ILE A 15 3.03 8.11 -4.68
N GLY A 16 2.45 8.54 -5.81
CA GLY A 16 2.35 9.95 -6.16
C GLY A 16 1.58 10.77 -5.11
N ILE A 17 0.42 10.27 -4.66
CA ILE A 17 -0.37 10.90 -3.60
C ILE A 17 0.44 11.01 -2.31
N LYS A 18 1.12 9.94 -1.90
CA LYS A 18 1.98 9.94 -0.71
C LYS A 18 3.06 11.03 -0.82
N MET A 19 3.75 11.13 -1.95
CA MET A 19 4.78 12.15 -2.17
C MET A 19 4.24 13.58 -2.10
N ILE A 20 3.00 13.80 -2.57
CA ILE A 20 2.32 15.11 -2.45
C ILE A 20 2.02 15.42 -0.99
N LEU A 21 1.46 14.46 -0.24
CA LEU A 21 1.12 14.64 1.18
C LEU A 21 2.35 14.88 2.07
N GLU A 22 3.47 14.22 1.76
CA GLU A 22 4.75 14.40 2.47
C GLU A 22 5.33 15.81 2.27
N LYS A 23 5.02 16.48 1.16
CA LYS A 23 5.46 17.84 0.85
C LYS A 23 4.41 18.92 1.12
N TRP A 24 3.25 18.54 1.65
CA TRP A 24 2.15 19.47 1.87
C TRP A 24 2.43 20.39 3.07
N GLU A 25 2.08 21.68 2.96
CA GLU A 25 2.21 22.65 4.04
C GLU A 25 0.83 23.20 4.43
N PRO A 26 0.38 23.06 5.70
CA PRO A 26 1.06 22.38 6.82
C PRO A 26 1.15 20.85 6.63
N PRO A 27 2.14 20.18 7.27
CA PRO A 27 2.37 18.75 7.08
C PRO A 27 1.14 17.93 7.52
N VAL A 28 0.66 17.08 6.62
CA VAL A 28 -0.44 16.16 6.92
C VAL A 28 0.07 15.10 7.90
N PRO A 29 -0.59 14.88 9.05
CA PRO A 29 -0.19 13.83 9.99
C PRO A 29 -0.12 12.45 9.33
N VAL A 30 0.94 11.68 9.65
CA VAL A 30 1.22 10.36 9.03
C VAL A 30 0.02 9.41 9.12
N SER A 31 -0.74 9.45 10.22
CA SER A 31 -1.96 8.66 10.39
C SER A 31 -3.02 8.98 9.34
N TYR A 32 -3.24 10.26 9.02
CA TYR A 32 -4.18 10.66 7.97
C TYR A 32 -3.67 10.32 6.58
N GLN A 33 -2.37 10.44 6.33
CA GLN A 33 -1.79 9.99 5.07
C GLN A 33 -2.02 8.50 4.85
N ALA A 34 -1.79 7.68 5.86
CA ALA A 34 -2.02 6.24 5.83
C ALA A 34 -3.49 5.90 5.55
N LEU A 35 -4.43 6.54 6.26
CA LEU A 35 -5.86 6.36 6.05
C LEU A 35 -6.28 6.75 4.63
N LEU A 36 -5.73 7.84 4.09
CA LEU A 36 -6.05 8.30 2.75
C LEU A 36 -5.52 7.33 1.69
N ILE A 37 -4.30 6.81 1.85
CA ILE A 37 -3.73 5.81 0.93
C ILE A 37 -4.52 4.49 1.00
N LEU A 38 -4.95 4.05 2.18
CA LEU A 38 -5.82 2.88 2.30
C LEU A 38 -7.20 3.10 1.67
N ALA A 39 -7.79 4.29 1.84
CA ALA A 39 -9.06 4.63 1.22
C ALA A 39 -8.94 4.65 -0.32
N VAL A 40 -7.90 5.28 -0.86
CA VAL A 40 -7.63 5.32 -2.31
C VAL A 40 -7.32 3.93 -2.85
N GLY A 41 -6.51 3.14 -2.14
CA GLY A 41 -6.21 1.75 -2.51
C GLY A 41 -7.46 0.88 -2.54
N GLY A 42 -8.26 0.90 -1.47
CA GLY A 42 -9.50 0.13 -1.37
C GLY A 42 -10.55 0.52 -2.41
N LEU A 43 -10.79 1.82 -2.58
CA LEU A 43 -11.74 2.34 -3.58
C LEU A 43 -11.22 2.11 -5.01
N GLY A 44 -9.93 2.28 -5.26
CA GLY A 44 -9.30 2.02 -6.55
C GLY A 44 -9.35 0.54 -6.93
N GLY A 45 -9.03 -0.35 -5.98
CA GLY A 45 -9.15 -1.80 -6.17
C GLY A 45 -10.59 -2.24 -6.46
N TRP A 46 -11.56 -1.67 -5.73
CA TRP A 46 -12.98 -1.86 -6.01
C TRP A 46 -13.39 -1.32 -7.38
N PHE A 47 -12.85 -0.16 -7.79
CA PHE A 47 -13.14 0.45 -9.08
C PHE A 47 -12.71 -0.43 -10.25
N PHE A 48 -11.53 -1.05 -10.17
CA PHE A 48 -11.06 -2.00 -11.20
C PHE A 48 -11.72 -3.37 -11.11
N ASN A 49 -12.17 -3.80 -9.94
CA ASN A 49 -12.87 -5.06 -9.74
C ASN A 49 -13.86 -4.92 -8.58
N GLN A 50 -15.16 -4.78 -8.91
CA GLN A 50 -16.26 -4.53 -7.97
C GLN A 50 -16.63 -5.77 -7.14
N THR A 51 -15.64 -6.37 -6.50
CA THR A 51 -15.76 -7.56 -5.66
C THR A 51 -14.97 -7.38 -4.38
N LYS A 52 -15.23 -8.24 -3.39
CA LYS A 52 -14.45 -8.29 -2.14
C LYS A 52 -12.96 -8.48 -2.41
N GLU A 53 -12.62 -9.30 -3.41
CA GLU A 53 -11.24 -9.54 -3.82
C GLU A 53 -10.58 -8.25 -4.31
N GLY A 54 -11.24 -7.48 -5.18
CA GLY A 54 -10.70 -6.22 -5.66
C GLY A 54 -10.44 -5.21 -4.55
N LEU A 55 -11.34 -5.13 -3.56
CA LEU A 55 -11.14 -4.31 -2.37
C LEU A 55 -9.92 -4.75 -1.56
N ILE A 56 -9.79 -6.05 -1.29
CA ILE A 56 -8.67 -6.60 -0.52
C ILE A 56 -7.35 -6.38 -1.26
N THR A 57 -7.29 -6.65 -2.57
CA THR A 57 -6.10 -6.39 -3.39
C THR A 57 -5.72 -4.92 -3.36
N GLY A 58 -6.70 -4.02 -3.46
CA GLY A 58 -6.50 -2.57 -3.34
C GLY A 58 -5.93 -2.14 -1.99
N LEU A 59 -6.47 -2.69 -0.89
CA LEU A 59 -5.97 -2.44 0.46
C LEU A 59 -4.54 -2.95 0.64
N ILE A 60 -4.24 -4.16 0.19
CA ILE A 60 -2.87 -4.73 0.22
C ILE A 60 -1.91 -3.83 -0.57
N GLY A 61 -2.32 -3.40 -1.77
CA GLY A 61 -1.55 -2.47 -2.58
C GLY A 61 -1.29 -1.14 -1.86
N GLY A 62 -2.30 -0.58 -1.18
CA GLY A 62 -2.15 0.63 -0.38
C GLY A 62 -1.17 0.46 0.78
N THR A 63 -1.25 -0.66 1.50
CA THR A 63 -0.32 -1.00 2.58
C THR A 63 1.12 -1.10 2.07
N ILE A 64 1.34 -1.77 0.93
CA ILE A 64 2.67 -1.89 0.32
C ILE A 64 3.17 -0.52 -0.17
N ALA A 65 2.33 0.28 -0.82
CA ALA A 65 2.71 1.61 -1.31
C ALA A 65 3.12 2.54 -0.16
N PHE A 66 2.49 2.42 1.01
CA PHE A 66 2.78 3.27 2.16
C PHE A 66 3.95 2.76 3.01
N TRP A 67 3.95 1.46 3.36
CA TRP A 67 4.89 0.85 4.31
C TRP A 67 5.85 -0.18 3.70
N GLY A 68 5.90 -0.36 2.38
CA GLY A 68 6.63 -1.46 1.74
C GLY A 68 8.05 -1.67 2.29
N ARG A 69 8.84 -0.61 2.46
CA ARG A 69 10.20 -0.71 3.04
C ARG A 69 10.23 -1.32 4.45
N LYS A 70 9.27 -0.98 5.32
CA LYS A 70 9.18 -1.54 6.68
C LYS A 70 8.74 -3.00 6.64
N ILE A 71 7.78 -3.32 5.77
CA ILE A 71 7.28 -4.69 5.61
C ILE A 71 8.41 -5.62 5.16
N PHE A 72 9.22 -5.20 4.18
CA PHE A 72 10.35 -6.01 3.73
C PHE A 72 11.40 -6.21 4.83
N ALA A 73 11.70 -5.17 5.62
CA ALA A 73 12.60 -5.28 6.76
C ALA A 73 12.06 -6.26 7.81
N GLU A 74 10.78 -6.16 8.21
CA GLU A 74 10.17 -7.07 9.17
C GLU A 74 10.14 -8.53 8.67
N ILE A 75 9.96 -8.75 7.36
CA ILE A 75 10.01 -10.08 6.75
C ILE A 75 11.43 -10.65 6.79
N GLU A 76 12.44 -9.81 6.54
CA GLU A 76 13.85 -10.20 6.60
C GLU A 76 14.25 -10.61 8.03
N ASP A 77 13.89 -9.79 9.03
CA ASP A 77 14.12 -10.08 10.45
C ASP A 77 13.49 -11.42 10.87
N LEU A 78 12.24 -11.68 10.44
CA LEU A 78 11.55 -12.94 10.73
C LEU A 78 12.20 -14.15 10.04
N LYS A 79 12.80 -13.95 8.87
CA LYS A 79 13.49 -15.00 8.14
C LYS A 79 14.79 -15.37 8.85
N GLU A 80 15.58 -14.39 9.27
CA GLU A 80 16.82 -14.61 10.03
C GLU A 80 16.53 -15.34 11.34
N ALA A 81 15.53 -14.89 12.11
CA ALA A 81 15.13 -15.55 13.36
C ALA A 81 14.71 -17.02 13.19
N ASN A 82 14.14 -17.39 12.03
CA ASN A 82 13.76 -18.78 11.75
C ASN A 82 14.94 -19.65 11.30
N GLU A 83 15.98 -19.06 10.72
CA GLU A 83 17.22 -19.75 10.36
C GLU A 83 18.08 -20.03 11.60
N GLU A 84 18.06 -19.18 12.63
CA GLU A 84 18.76 -19.41 13.91
C GLU A 84 18.15 -20.52 14.77
N VAL A 85 16.89 -20.89 14.53
CA VAL A 85 16.16 -21.94 15.26
C VAL A 85 16.35 -23.32 14.62
N LYS A 86 16.93 -23.39 13.41
CA LYS A 86 17.22 -24.64 12.68
C LYS A 86 18.66 -25.11 12.86
#